data_AF-A0A453LXE9-F1
#
_entry.id   AF-A0A453LXE9-F1
#
_cell.length_a   1.000
_cell.length_b   1.000
_cell.length_c   1.000
_cell.angle_alpha   90.00
_cell.angle_beta   90.00
_cell.angle_gamma   90.00
#
_symmetry.space_group_name_H-M   'P 1'
#
loop_
_entity.id
_entity.type
_entity.pdbx_description
1 polymer ?
#
loop_
_entity_poly.entity_id
_entity_poly.type
_entity_poly.pdbx_seq_one_letter_code
_entity_poly.pdbx_strand_id
1 'polypeptide(L)'
;PTQLVSSTLRKLCTDDTAGLLAAPICSFLSSSLTKLKLHGYGHEGMERFSKEQEDALQLLSSLQKLEFRHFRHLQQIPAGLCNLTSLKVLSINHCPAVSSLPSLPKSLEKLDVYDCSEVLKRQCRWMLGTIPKIIRG
;
A
#
# COMPACT_ATOMS: atom_id res chain seq x y z
N PRO A 1 -22.04 -7.99 24.63
CA PRO A 1 -20.86 -7.28 24.09
C PRO A 1 -19.77 -8.28 23.69
N THR A 2 -19.70 -8.64 22.41
CA THR A 2 -18.64 -9.45 21.84
C THR A 2 -17.33 -8.67 21.95
N GLN A 3 -16.43 -9.08 22.86
CA GLN A 3 -15.05 -8.61 22.82
C GLN A 3 -14.47 -9.08 21.49
N LEU A 4 -14.29 -8.15 20.56
CA LEU A 4 -13.54 -8.42 19.33
C LEU A 4 -12.12 -8.77 19.77
N VAL A 5 -11.75 -10.04 19.70
CA VAL A 5 -10.38 -10.49 19.94
C VAL A 5 -9.48 -9.64 19.04
N SER A 6 -8.48 -8.97 19.62
CA SER A 6 -7.54 -8.20 18.80
C SER A 6 -6.44 -9.13 18.29
N SER A 7 -6.11 -9.02 17.02
CA SER A 7 -4.98 -9.77 16.46
C SER A 7 -3.66 -9.32 17.09
N THR A 8 -2.69 -10.22 17.20
CA THR A 8 -1.29 -9.88 17.54
C THR A 8 -0.38 -9.85 16.32
N LEU A 9 -0.94 -10.12 15.13
CA LEU A 9 -0.19 -10.26 13.88
C LEU A 9 0.44 -8.92 13.47
N ARG A 10 1.78 -8.87 13.45
CA ARG A 10 2.53 -7.65 13.12
C ARG A 10 2.81 -7.50 11.64
N LYS A 11 2.99 -8.60 10.92
CA LYS A 11 3.46 -8.63 9.52
C LYS A 11 2.62 -9.61 8.74
N LEU A 12 2.15 -9.19 7.57
CA LEU A 12 1.35 -10.03 6.67
C LEU A 12 1.85 -9.85 5.23
N CYS A 13 1.88 -10.96 4.50
CA CYS A 13 2.18 -11.03 3.08
C CYS A 13 1.08 -11.85 2.43
N THR A 14 0.44 -11.33 1.37
CA THR A 14 -0.64 -12.02 0.66
C THR A 14 -0.57 -11.73 -0.83
N ASP A 15 -0.97 -12.70 -1.64
CA ASP A 15 -1.33 -12.53 -3.06
C ASP A 15 -2.86 -12.42 -3.25
N ASP A 16 -3.64 -12.92 -2.30
CA ASP A 16 -5.08 -12.67 -2.21
C ASP A 16 -5.38 -11.27 -1.64
N THR A 17 -5.14 -10.27 -2.47
CA THR A 17 -5.41 -8.86 -2.13
C THR A 17 -6.91 -8.59 -1.96
N ALA A 18 -7.75 -9.25 -2.76
CA ALA A 18 -9.20 -9.08 -2.71
C ALA A 18 -9.80 -9.66 -1.43
N GLY A 19 -9.38 -10.86 -1.02
CA GLY A 19 -9.80 -11.46 0.25
C GLY A 19 -9.29 -10.69 1.46
N LEU A 20 -8.04 -10.21 1.44
CA LEU A 20 -7.48 -9.46 2.57
C LEU A 20 -8.15 -8.09 2.77
N LEU A 21 -8.37 -7.33 1.70
CA LEU A 21 -8.90 -5.96 1.78
C LEU A 21 -10.44 -5.93 1.92
N ALA A 22 -10.96 -6.79 2.80
CA ALA A 22 -12.34 -6.75 3.26
C ALA A 22 -12.40 -6.10 4.65
N ALA A 23 -13.42 -5.26 4.87
CA ALA A 23 -13.56 -4.49 6.11
C ALA A 23 -13.46 -5.32 7.42
N PRO A 24 -14.06 -6.53 7.54
CA PRO A 24 -13.93 -7.33 8.75
C PRO A 24 -12.49 -7.73 9.07
N ILE A 25 -11.71 -8.09 8.04
CA ILE A 25 -10.33 -8.54 8.21
C ILE A 25 -9.44 -7.34 8.55
N CYS A 26 -9.56 -6.23 7.82
CA CYS A 26 -8.79 -5.02 8.13
C CYS A 26 -9.13 -4.44 9.51
N SER A 27 -10.39 -4.52 9.94
CA SER A 27 -10.80 -4.13 11.30
C SER A 27 -10.13 -5.00 12.37
N PHE A 28 -10.13 -6.32 12.16
CA PHE A 28 -9.48 -7.28 13.07
C PHE A 28 -7.96 -7.07 13.18
N LEU A 29 -7.32 -6.60 12.10
CA LEU A 29 -5.88 -6.33 12.02
C LEU A 29 -5.50 -4.87 12.36
N SER A 30 -6.48 -4.00 12.60
CA SER A 30 -6.31 -2.54 12.62
C SER A 30 -5.19 -2.06 13.55
N SER A 31 -5.21 -2.55 14.80
CA SER A 31 -4.32 -2.09 15.88
C SER A 31 -3.00 -2.86 15.97
N SER A 32 -2.83 -3.90 15.16
CA SER A 32 -1.70 -4.83 15.31
C SER A 32 -0.81 -4.88 14.09
N LEU A 33 -1.37 -4.78 12.89
CA LEU A 33 -0.62 -4.96 11.66
C LEU A 33 0.24 -3.73 11.37
N THR A 34 1.56 -3.91 11.45
CA THR A 34 2.56 -2.88 11.21
C THR A 34 3.18 -2.95 9.82
N LYS A 35 3.16 -4.12 9.19
CA LYS A 35 3.71 -4.34 7.85
C LYS A 35 2.76 -5.18 7.00
N LEU A 36 2.40 -4.64 5.84
CA LEU A 36 1.60 -5.33 4.84
C LEU A 36 2.37 -5.39 3.52
N LYS A 37 2.43 -6.58 2.92
CA LYS A 37 2.93 -6.79 1.57
C LYS A 37 1.84 -7.44 0.72
N LEU A 38 1.50 -6.79 -0.39
CA LEU A 38 0.54 -7.25 -1.38
C LEU A 38 1.29 -7.71 -2.63
N HIS A 39 0.99 -8.91 -3.12
CA HIS A 39 1.57 -9.51 -4.32
C HIS A 39 0.52 -9.63 -5.43
N GLY A 40 0.87 -9.22 -6.65
CA GLY A 40 -0.03 -9.20 -7.81
C GLY A 40 0.21 -10.30 -8.85
N TYR A 41 0.51 -11.54 -8.45
CA TYR A 41 0.91 -12.62 -9.38
C TYR A 41 -0.21 -13.22 -10.27
N GLY A 42 -1.42 -12.62 -10.31
CA GLY A 42 -2.56 -13.14 -11.07
C GLY A 42 -2.40 -13.07 -12.60
N HIS A 43 -3.02 -14.03 -13.30
CA HIS A 43 -3.07 -14.12 -14.78
C HIS A 43 -4.09 -13.15 -15.39
N GLU A 44 -5.13 -12.80 -14.65
CA GLU A 44 -6.02 -11.65 -14.89
C GLU A 44 -5.57 -10.51 -13.98
N GLY A 45 -4.79 -9.58 -14.53
CA GLY A 45 -4.11 -8.58 -13.73
C GLY A 45 -5.09 -7.59 -13.10
N MET A 46 -5.07 -7.46 -11.78
CA MET A 46 -5.75 -6.38 -11.07
C MET A 46 -5.28 -5.02 -11.59
N GLU A 47 -6.18 -4.25 -12.20
CA GLU A 47 -5.86 -2.94 -12.79
C GLU A 47 -6.02 -1.78 -11.81
N ARG A 48 -6.93 -1.92 -10.84
CA ARG A 48 -7.28 -0.90 -9.84
C ARG A 48 -7.87 -1.54 -8.59
N PHE A 49 -7.82 -0.81 -7.48
CA PHE A 49 -8.54 -1.14 -6.26
C PHE A 49 -10.00 -0.70 -6.36
N SER A 50 -10.92 -1.47 -5.79
CA SER A 50 -12.31 -1.03 -5.60
C SER A 50 -12.39 -0.03 -4.44
N LYS A 51 -13.46 0.76 -4.39
CA LYS A 51 -13.67 1.73 -3.31
C LYS A 51 -13.68 1.05 -1.94
N GLU A 52 -14.31 -0.12 -1.85
CA GLU A 52 -14.39 -0.93 -0.62
C GLU A 52 -13.01 -1.40 -0.17
N GLN A 53 -12.14 -1.80 -1.10
CA GLN A 53 -10.77 -2.20 -0.79
C GLN A 53 -9.93 -1.02 -0.29
N GLU A 54 -10.11 0.15 -0.89
CA GLU A 54 -9.43 1.38 -0.44
C GLU A 54 -9.89 1.79 0.96
N ASP A 55 -11.19 1.70 1.24
CA ASP A 55 -11.76 2.05 2.55
C ASP A 55 -11.36 1.02 3.61
N ALA A 56 -11.33 -0.27 3.28
CA ALA A 56 -10.83 -1.31 4.17
C ALA A 56 -9.34 -1.12 4.51
N LEU A 57 -8.50 -0.80 3.53
CA LEU A 57 -7.07 -0.54 3.77
C LEU A 57 -6.85 0.57 4.79
N GLN A 58 -7.69 1.62 4.77
CA GLN A 58 -7.61 2.75 5.69
C GLN A 58 -7.93 2.39 7.15
N LEU A 59 -8.57 1.24 7.39
CA LEU A 59 -8.81 0.76 8.76
C LEU A 59 -7.52 0.33 9.45
N LEU A 60 -6.42 0.09 8.73
CA LEU A 60 -5.14 -0.38 9.29
C LEU A 60 -4.36 0.76 9.98
N SER A 61 -4.88 1.25 11.09
CA SER A 61 -4.38 2.42 11.84
C SER A 61 -2.93 2.29 12.32
N SER A 62 -2.45 1.08 12.57
CA SER A 62 -1.07 0.82 13.04
C SER A 62 -0.07 0.53 11.92
N LEU A 63 -0.48 0.62 10.65
CA LEU A 63 0.35 0.24 9.53
C LEU A 63 1.50 1.23 9.32
N GLN A 64 2.73 0.74 9.43
CA GLN A 64 3.96 1.53 9.27
C GLN A 64 4.66 1.28 7.94
N LYS A 65 4.47 0.09 7.35
CA LYS A 65 5.07 -0.28 6.08
C LYS A 65 4.06 -0.95 5.16
N LEU A 66 3.92 -0.42 3.95
CA LEU A 66 3.09 -0.97 2.88
C LEU A 66 3.94 -1.24 1.64
N GLU A 67 3.87 -2.46 1.13
CA GLU A 67 4.62 -2.89 -0.05
C GLU A 67 3.66 -3.45 -1.11
N PHE A 68 3.70 -2.91 -2.32
CA PHE A 68 3.08 -3.46 -3.51
C PHE A 68 4.15 -4.14 -4.35
N ARG A 69 3.95 -5.41 -4.72
CA ARG A 69 4.92 -6.16 -5.53
C ARG A 69 4.27 -6.90 -6.69
N HIS A 70 4.91 -6.86 -7.85
CA HIS A 70 4.58 -7.67 -9.02
C HIS A 70 3.17 -7.44 -9.58
N PHE A 71 2.58 -6.26 -9.37
CA PHE A 71 1.31 -5.90 -10.00
C PHE A 71 1.54 -5.40 -11.43
N ARG A 72 1.48 -6.31 -12.40
CA ARG A 72 1.81 -6.01 -13.81
C ARG A 72 0.86 -5.03 -14.49
N HIS A 73 -0.42 -5.08 -14.14
CA HIS A 73 -1.49 -4.31 -14.79
C HIS A 73 -2.06 -3.18 -13.92
N LEU A 74 -1.61 -3.07 -12.66
CA LEU A 74 -2.11 -2.06 -11.74
C LEU A 74 -1.68 -0.67 -12.21
N GLN A 75 -2.67 0.16 -12.54
CA GLN A 75 -2.44 1.49 -13.09
C GLN A 75 -2.17 2.53 -12.00
N GLN A 76 -2.80 2.34 -10.84
CA GLN A 76 -2.74 3.23 -9.69
C GLN A 76 -2.80 2.43 -8.39
N ILE A 77 -2.02 2.84 -7.39
CA ILE A 77 -2.17 2.34 -6.01
C ILE A 77 -3.36 3.05 -5.33
N PRO A 78 -3.89 2.53 -4.20
CA PRO A 78 -5.11 3.04 -3.55
C PRO A 78 -5.09 4.56 -3.34
N ALA A 79 -6.17 5.28 -3.67
CA ALA A 79 -6.18 6.75 -3.56
C ALA A 79 -6.14 7.25 -2.10
N GLY A 80 -6.69 6.48 -1.16
CA GLY A 80 -6.82 6.84 0.25
C GLY A 80 -5.57 6.70 1.13
N LEU A 81 -4.36 6.58 0.56
CA LEU A 81 -3.13 6.39 1.36
C LEU A 81 -2.83 7.55 2.31
N CYS A 82 -3.28 8.77 2.01
CA CYS A 82 -3.12 9.93 2.89
C CYS A 82 -3.74 9.75 4.28
N ASN A 83 -4.71 8.84 4.42
CA ASN A 83 -5.39 8.54 5.69
C ASN A 83 -4.62 7.54 6.56
N LEU A 84 -3.57 6.88 6.03
CA LEU A 84 -2.70 6.00 6.79
C LEU A 84 -1.66 6.80 7.58
N THR A 85 -2.11 7.45 8.65
CA THR A 85 -1.31 8.41 9.43
C THR A 85 -0.09 7.81 10.11
N SER A 86 -0.03 6.49 10.31
CA SER A 86 1.15 5.78 10.85
C SER A 86 2.15 5.33 9.78
N LEU A 87 1.85 5.49 8.49
CA LEU A 87 2.64 4.91 7.40
C LEU A 87 3.95 5.67 7.19
N LYS A 88 5.06 4.98 7.45
CA LYS A 88 6.43 5.53 7.32
C LYS A 88 7.12 5.11 6.03
N VAL A 89 6.81 3.91 5.53
CA VAL A 89 7.48 3.35 4.36
C VAL A 89 6.46 2.84 3.35
N LEU A 90 6.53 3.39 2.14
CA LEU A 90 5.80 2.91 0.98
C LEU A 90 6.80 2.34 -0.03
N SER A 91 6.53 1.13 -0.52
CA SER A 91 7.37 0.50 -1.54
C SER A 91 6.51 -0.06 -2.67
N ILE A 92 6.91 0.22 -3.91
CA ILE A 92 6.25 -0.24 -5.12
C ILE A 92 7.33 -0.88 -5.98
N ASN A 93 7.25 -2.20 -6.19
CA ASN A 93 8.29 -2.95 -6.90
C ASN A 93 7.70 -3.83 -7.98
N HIS A 94 8.30 -3.82 -9.18
CA HIS A 94 7.83 -4.61 -10.33
C HIS A 94 6.35 -4.33 -10.66
N CYS A 95 5.96 -3.06 -10.61
CA CYS A 95 4.61 -2.61 -10.98
C CYS A 95 4.72 -1.65 -12.18
N PRO A 96 4.91 -2.16 -13.40
CA PRO A 96 5.25 -1.37 -14.59
C PRO A 96 4.11 -0.48 -15.10
N ALA A 97 2.85 -0.82 -14.83
CA ALA A 97 1.70 -0.03 -15.24
C ALA A 97 1.39 1.15 -14.29
N VAL A 98 1.96 1.17 -13.07
CA VAL A 98 1.72 2.26 -12.12
C VAL A 98 2.42 3.51 -12.63
N SER A 99 1.63 4.53 -12.99
CA SER A 99 2.13 5.76 -13.63
C SER A 99 2.08 7.00 -12.73
N SER A 100 1.33 6.94 -11.63
CA SER A 100 1.20 8.04 -10.68
C SER A 100 1.08 7.57 -9.23
N LEU A 101 1.41 8.46 -8.29
CA LEU A 101 1.10 8.31 -6.87
C LEU A 101 -0.11 9.16 -6.47
N PRO A 102 -0.95 8.67 -5.54
CA PRO A 102 -1.97 9.47 -4.88
C PRO A 102 -1.32 10.44 -3.89
N SER A 103 -2.14 11.24 -3.21
CA SER A 103 -1.71 12.00 -2.04
C SER A 103 -1.16 11.05 -0.97
N LEU A 104 0.07 11.31 -0.52
CA LEU A 104 0.76 10.48 0.46
C LEU A 104 0.62 11.05 1.87
N PRO A 105 0.67 10.21 2.92
CA PRO A 105 0.54 10.66 4.29
C PRO A 105 1.78 11.47 4.70
N LYS A 106 1.57 12.48 5.57
CA LYS A 106 2.66 13.35 6.07
C LYS A 106 3.72 12.62 6.90
N SER A 107 3.37 11.46 7.44
CA SER A 107 4.26 10.59 8.21
C SER A 107 5.21 9.77 7.34
N LEU A 108 5.08 9.84 6.01
CA LEU A 108 5.90 9.05 5.11
C LEU A 108 7.35 9.51 5.12
N GLU A 109 8.23 8.67 5.65
CA GLU A 109 9.66 8.92 5.76
C GLU A 109 10.42 8.36 4.54
N LYS A 110 9.90 7.31 3.91
CA LYS A 110 10.56 6.60 2.82
C LYS A 110 9.61 6.16 1.71
N LEU A 111 10.03 6.44 0.47
CA LEU A 111 9.41 5.93 -0.75
C LEU A 111 10.44 5.15 -1.58
N ASP A 112 10.19 3.86 -1.79
CA ASP A 112 11.01 3.00 -2.67
C ASP A 112 10.21 2.63 -3.92
N VAL A 113 10.71 2.97 -5.11
CA VAL A 113 10.10 2.61 -6.40
C VAL A 113 11.12 1.85 -7.23
N TYR A 114 10.84 0.59 -7.57
CA TYR A 114 11.78 -0.26 -8.31
C TYR A 114 11.08 -0.99 -9.47
N ASP A 115 11.67 -1.01 -10.66
CA ASP A 115 11.06 -1.69 -11.83
C ASP A 115 9.59 -1.29 -12.06
N CYS A 116 9.32 0.01 -11.92
CA CYS A 116 8.02 0.63 -12.21
C CYS A 116 8.10 1.50 -13.47
N SER A 117 6.98 2.12 -13.86
CA SER A 117 6.97 3.00 -15.04
C SER A 117 7.98 4.16 -14.90
N GLU A 118 8.59 4.53 -16.02
CA GLU A 118 9.48 5.70 -16.08
C GLU A 118 8.75 7.00 -15.76
N VAL A 119 7.44 7.06 -16.01
CA VAL A 119 6.58 8.19 -15.62
C VAL A 119 6.56 8.35 -14.10
N LEU A 120 6.32 7.26 -13.37
CA LEU A 120 6.33 7.26 -11.91
C LEU A 120 7.72 7.61 -11.35
N LYS A 121 8.78 6.99 -11.89
CA LYS A 121 10.17 7.30 -11.48
C LYS A 121 10.50 8.78 -11.67
N ARG A 122 9.99 9.40 -12.76
CA ARG A 122 10.12 10.84 -13.01
C ARG A 122 9.27 11.67 -12.06
N GLN A 123 8.02 11.31 -11.79
CA GLN A 123 7.14 12.06 -10.88
C GLN A 123 7.80 12.21 -9.49
N CYS A 124 8.44 11.15 -9.02
CA CYS A 124 9.13 11.18 -7.74
C CYS A 124 10.22 12.27 -7.68
N ARG A 125 10.76 12.78 -8.81
CA ARG A 125 11.83 13.81 -8.81
C ARG A 125 11.32 15.12 -8.21
N TRP A 126 10.03 15.39 -8.40
CA TRP A 126 9.35 16.57 -7.88
C TRP A 126 8.90 16.42 -6.43
N MET A 127 9.14 15.25 -5.82
CA MET A 127 8.80 14.95 -4.43
C MET A 127 10.02 15.03 -3.49
N LEU A 128 11.19 15.36 -4.05
CA LEU A 128 12.40 15.62 -3.27
C LEU A 128 12.14 16.80 -2.33
N GLY A 129 12.50 16.63 -1.05
CA GLY A 129 12.24 17.60 0.01
C GLY A 129 10.88 17.44 0.71
N THR A 130 9.90 16.81 0.06
CA THR A 130 8.60 16.46 0.69
C THR A 130 8.68 15.14 1.43
N ILE A 131 9.40 14.16 0.87
CA ILE A 131 9.68 12.86 1.50
C ILE A 131 11.16 12.80 1.85
N PRO A 132 11.55 12.49 3.11
CA PRO A 132 12.94 12.47 3.55
C PRO A 132 13.85 11.55 2.72
N LYS A 133 13.36 10.38 2.32
CA LYS A 133 14.14 9.40 1.56
C LYS A 133 13.36 8.85 0.38
N ILE A 134 13.89 9.03 -0.83
CA ILE A 134 13.32 8.44 -2.04
C ILE A 134 14.40 7.60 -2.74
N ILE A 135 14.14 6.30 -2.91
CA ILE A 135 15.00 5.39 -3.68
C ILE A 135 14.26 5.00 -4.96
N ARG A 136 14.99 5.02 -6.08
CA ARG A 136 14.48 4.62 -7.39
C ARG A 136 15.49 3.72 -8.10
N GLY A 137 15.03 2.57 -8.58
CA GLY A 137 15.77 1.66 -9.47
C GLY A 137 14.95 1.32 -10.68
#